data_AF-A0A351XNJ9-F1
#
_entry.id   AF-A0A351XNJ9-F1
#
_cell.length_a   1.000
_cell.length_b   1.000
_cell.length_c   1.000
_cell.angle_alpha   90.00
_cell.angle_beta   90.00
_cell.angle_gamma   90.00
#
_symmetry.space_group_name_H-M   'P 1'
#
loop_
_entity.id
_entity.type
_entity.pdbx_description
1 polymer ?
#
loop_
_entity_poly.entity_id
_entity_poly.type
_entity_poly.pdbx_seq_one_letter_code
_entity_poly.pdbx_strand_id
1 'polypeptide(L)'
;MSLWKNFLGHLETILHHKKLVRRLCFKAGLYKQGIMHDWSKYNPVEFLAGVKYYQGGKRSPNFGEKQEHGYSSAWLHHKGRNKHHFEYW
;
A
#
# COMPACT_ATOMS: atom_id res chain seq x y z
N MET A 1 -10.73 -10.83 13.13
CA MET A 1 -9.35 -11.39 13.06
C MET A 1 -8.50 -10.73 14.12
N SER A 2 -7.52 -11.43 14.69
CA SER A 2 -6.57 -10.80 15.64
C SER A 2 -5.75 -9.72 14.95
N LEU A 3 -5.51 -8.59 15.64
CA LEU A 3 -4.66 -7.50 15.15
C LEU A 3 -3.26 -7.97 14.75
N TRP A 4 -2.72 -8.98 15.45
CA TRP A 4 -1.43 -9.58 15.09
C TRP A 4 -1.46 -10.29 13.74
N LYS A 5 -2.54 -11.04 13.45
CA LYS A 5 -2.72 -11.69 12.14
C LYS A 5 -2.88 -10.65 11.03
N ASN A 6 -3.61 -9.57 11.30
CA ASN A 6 -3.75 -8.47 10.35
C ASN A 6 -2.42 -7.75 10.09
N PHE A 7 -1.63 -7.52 11.13
CA PHE A 7 -0.32 -6.90 11.03
C PHE A 7 0.59 -7.69 10.11
N LEU A 8 0.74 -9.00 10.38
CA LEU A 8 1.61 -9.87 9.59
C LEU A 8 1.10 -10.01 8.15
N GLY A 9 -0.21 -10.23 7.96
CA GLY A 9 -0.80 -10.35 6.63
C GLY A 9 -0.68 -9.07 5.81
N HIS A 10 -0.86 -7.90 6.43
CA HIS A 10 -0.69 -6.62 5.74
C HIS A 10 0.78 -6.37 5.35
N LEU A 11 1.71 -6.63 6.26
CA LEU A 11 3.14 -6.52 6.00
C LEU A 11 3.58 -7.44 4.85
N GLU A 12 3.14 -8.70 4.87
CA GLU A 12 3.41 -9.66 3.79
C GLU A 12 2.87 -9.16 2.45
N THR A 13 1.65 -8.61 2.44
CA THR A 13 1.04 -8.05 1.23
C THR A 13 1.88 -6.91 0.64
N ILE A 14 2.36 -5.98 1.47
CA ILE A 14 3.22 -4.87 1.02
C ILE A 14 4.55 -5.41 0.46
N LEU A 15 5.20 -6.33 1.19
CA LEU A 15 6.49 -6.88 0.79
C LEU A 15 6.39 -7.67 -0.52
N HIS A 16 5.32 -8.46 -0.69
CA HIS A 16 5.05 -9.20 -1.91
C HIS A 16 4.87 -8.25 -3.10
N HIS A 17 4.02 -7.23 -2.95
CA HIS A 17 3.79 -6.22 -3.99
C HIS A 17 5.09 -5.51 -4.37
N LYS A 18 5.86 -5.03 -3.39
CA LYS A 18 7.14 -4.34 -3.60
C LYS A 18 8.14 -5.23 -4.35
N LYS A 19 8.22 -6.52 -4.02
CA LYS A 19 9.09 -7.49 -4.72
C LYS A 19 8.68 -7.65 -6.18
N LEU A 20 7.38 -7.76 -6.46
CA LEU A 20 6.84 -7.91 -7.81
C LEU A 20 7.13 -6.67 -8.67
N VAL A 21 6.81 -5.48 -8.17
CA VAL A 21 7.04 -4.22 -8.89
C VAL A 21 8.53 -4.02 -9.15
N ARG A 22 9.38 -4.20 -8.13
CA ARG A 22 10.84 -4.09 -8.30
C ARG A 22 11.35 -5.00 -9.42
N ARG A 23 10.91 -6.27 -9.44
CA ARG A 23 11.31 -7.23 -10.48
C ARG A 23 10.92 -6.76 -11.88
N LEU A 24 9.70 -6.25 -12.06
CA LEU A 24 9.23 -5.78 -13.36
C LEU A 24 9.93 -4.49 -13.79
N CYS A 25 10.06 -3.52 -12.90
CA CYS A 25 10.80 -2.29 -13.17
C CYS A 25 12.26 -2.56 -13.54
N PHE A 26 12.92 -3.52 -12.88
CA PHE A 26 14.32 -3.87 -13.19
C PHE A 26 14.47 -4.47 -14.57
N LYS A 27 13.50 -5.29 -15.02
CA LYS A 27 13.47 -5.80 -16.40
C LYS A 27 13.31 -4.68 -17.43
N ALA A 28 12.68 -3.57 -17.06
CA ALA A 28 12.49 -2.39 -17.90
C ALA A 28 13.59 -1.32 -17.73
N GLY A 29 14.65 -1.58 -16.95
CA GLY A 29 15.71 -0.59 -16.67
C GLY A 29 15.32 0.54 -15.69
N LEU A 30 14.11 0.49 -15.11
CA LEU A 30 13.57 1.49 -14.19
C LEU A 30 13.98 1.22 -12.73
N TYR A 31 15.27 1.13 -12.45
CA TYR A 31 15.78 0.70 -11.14
C TYR A 31 15.33 1.60 -9.99
N LYS A 32 15.43 2.92 -10.16
CA LYS A 32 15.07 3.89 -9.12
C LYS A 32 13.58 3.78 -8.76
N GLN A 33 12.71 3.70 -9.77
CA GLN A 33 11.28 3.53 -9.61
C GLN A 33 10.98 2.20 -8.90
N GLY A 34 11.59 1.10 -9.34
CA GLY A 34 11.39 -0.22 -8.73
C GLY A 34 11.80 -0.29 -7.25
N ILE A 35 12.84 0.44 -6.84
CA ILE A 35 13.28 0.51 -5.45
C ILE A 35 12.34 1.40 -4.63
N MET A 36 12.10 2.62 -5.12
CA MET A 36 11.40 3.69 -4.39
C MET A 36 9.87 3.56 -4.42
N HIS A 37 9.32 2.68 -5.26
CA HIS A 37 7.88 2.44 -5.34
C HIS A 37 7.28 2.17 -3.95
N ASP A 38 6.22 2.90 -3.63
CA ASP A 38 5.37 2.70 -2.45
C ASP A 38 6.08 2.76 -1.09
N TRP A 39 7.17 3.52 -0.94
CA TRP A 39 7.83 3.67 0.37
C TRP A 39 6.94 4.26 1.45
N SER A 40 5.95 5.07 1.05
CA SER A 40 5.02 5.66 1.99
C SER A 40 4.11 4.63 2.69
N LYS A 41 3.99 3.40 2.17
CA LYS A 41 3.20 2.31 2.78
C LYS A 41 3.65 1.91 4.18
N TYR A 42 4.90 2.23 4.54
CA TYR A 42 5.45 1.99 5.88
C TYR A 42 5.22 3.14 6.85
N ASN A 43 4.71 4.28 6.37
CA ASN A 43 4.36 5.39 7.25
C ASN A 43 3.16 5.00 8.15
N PRO A 44 3.14 5.38 9.44
CA PRO A 44 2.04 5.04 10.34
C PRO A 44 0.65 5.36 9.81
N VAL A 45 0.49 6.46 9.06
CA VAL A 45 -0.80 6.87 8.47
C VAL A 45 -1.34 5.83 7.51
N GLU A 46 -0.47 5.21 6.70
CA GLU A 46 -0.87 4.17 5.75
C GLU A 46 -0.88 2.79 6.41
N PHE A 47 0.17 2.46 7.15
CA PHE A 47 0.39 1.12 7.65
C PHE A 47 -0.62 0.74 8.73
N LEU A 48 -0.89 1.62 9.71
CA LEU A 48 -1.83 1.31 10.79
C LEU A 48 -3.27 1.21 10.29
N ALA A 49 -3.67 2.09 9.36
CA ALA A 49 -4.95 1.96 8.67
C ALA A 49 -5.02 0.66 7.87
N GLY A 50 -3.94 0.31 7.17
CA GLY A 50 -3.80 -0.94 6.45
C GLY A 50 -3.98 -2.19 7.32
N VAL A 51 -3.46 -2.17 8.55
CA VAL A 51 -3.65 -3.23 9.56
C VAL A 51 -5.07 -3.23 10.12
N LYS A 52 -5.62 -2.07 10.50
CA LYS A 52 -6.99 -1.95 11.04
C LYS A 52 -8.03 -2.49 10.05
N TYR A 53 -7.90 -2.13 8.77
CA TYR A 53 -8.84 -2.47 7.71
C TYR A 53 -8.41 -3.66 6.86
N TYR A 54 -7.48 -4.49 7.36
CA TYR A 54 -6.98 -5.65 6.61
C TYR A 54 -8.10 -6.67 6.39
N GLN A 55 -8.38 -6.97 5.11
CA GLN A 55 -9.45 -7.89 4.69
C GLN A 55 -8.89 -9.22 4.14
N GLY A 56 -7.83 -9.74 4.77
CA GLY A 56 -7.22 -11.02 4.38
C GLY A 56 -6.62 -11.02 2.98
N GLY A 57 -6.14 -9.87 2.49
CA GLY A 57 -5.59 -9.72 1.14
C GLY A 57 -6.61 -9.76 0.00
N LYS A 58 -7.91 -9.96 0.29
CA LYS A 58 -8.97 -10.06 -0.73
C LYS A 58 -9.40 -8.71 -1.29
N ARG A 59 -9.21 -7.64 -0.53
CA ARG A 59 -9.61 -6.27 -0.88
C ARG A 59 -8.65 -5.25 -0.27
N SER A 60 -8.53 -4.10 -0.94
CA SER A 60 -7.73 -2.97 -0.44
C SER A 60 -8.25 -2.49 0.92
N PRO A 61 -7.38 -2.34 1.94
CA PRO A 61 -7.73 -1.75 3.23
C PRO A 61 -8.32 -0.33 3.11
N ASN A 62 -7.91 0.44 2.09
CA ASN A 62 -8.44 1.78 1.82
C ASN A 62 -9.97 1.75 1.56
N PHE A 63 -10.50 0.64 1.02
CA PHE A 63 -11.94 0.49 0.84
C PHE A 63 -12.65 0.25 2.17
N GLY A 64 -11.99 -0.43 3.13
CA GLY A 64 -12.51 -0.56 4.49
C GLY A 64 -12.60 0.81 5.18
N GLU A 65 -11.53 1.59 5.12
CA GLU A 65 -11.50 2.95 5.67
C GLU A 65 -12.56 3.86 5.02
N LYS A 66 -12.69 3.79 3.69
CA LYS A 66 -13.68 4.57 2.94
C LYS A 66 -15.12 4.21 3.28
N GLN A 67 -15.42 2.96 3.60
CA GLN A 67 -16.75 2.57 4.05
C GLN A 67 -17.09 3.14 5.43
N GLU A 68 -16.10 3.21 6.33
CA GLU A 68 -16.30 3.74 7.70
C GLU A 68 -16.38 5.28 7.70
N HIS A 69 -15.52 5.96 6.94
CA HIS A 69 -15.36 7.42 7.04
C HIS A 69 -15.83 8.20 5.80
N GLY A 70 -16.18 7.54 4.70
CA GLY A 70 -16.45 8.18 3.40
C GLY A 70 -15.18 8.54 2.61
N TYR A 71 -14.00 8.47 3.22
CA TYR A 71 -12.70 8.71 2.60
C TYR A 71 -11.63 7.76 3.16
N SER A 72 -10.44 7.74 2.56
CA SER A 72 -9.29 6.99 3.09
C SER A 72 -8.10 7.92 3.29
N SER A 73 -7.73 8.16 4.55
CA SER A 73 -6.53 8.93 4.89
C SER A 73 -5.27 8.26 4.39
N ALA A 74 -5.23 6.92 4.45
CA ALA A 74 -4.16 6.11 3.89
C ALA A 74 -4.02 6.33 2.38
N TRP A 75 -5.13 6.32 1.63
CA TRP A 75 -5.11 6.60 0.20
C TRP A 75 -4.65 8.03 -0.12
N LEU A 76 -5.17 9.03 0.58
CA LEU A 76 -4.81 10.44 0.34
C LEU A 76 -3.32 10.68 0.60
N HIS A 77 -2.81 10.15 1.72
CA HIS A 77 -1.38 10.21 2.07
C HIS A 77 -0.51 9.50 1.02
N HIS A 78 -0.96 8.32 0.58
CA HIS A 78 -0.27 7.49 -0.40
C HIS A 78 -0.18 8.15 -1.77
N LYS A 79 -1.33 8.57 -2.30
CA LYS A 79 -1.44 9.27 -3.58
C LYS A 79 -0.61 10.55 -3.54
N GLY A 80 -0.64 11.31 -2.45
CA GLY A 80 0.14 12.55 -2.29
C GLY A 80 1.66 12.35 -2.34
N ARG A 81 2.18 11.18 -1.97
CA ARG A 81 3.63 10.89 -1.94
C ARG A 81 4.14 10.06 -3.12
N ASN A 82 3.26 9.40 -3.85
CA ASN A 82 3.63 8.52 -4.96
C ASN A 82 3.02 9.03 -6.26
N LYS A 83 3.79 9.79 -7.04
CA LYS A 83 3.31 10.42 -8.30
C LYS A 83 3.25 9.47 -9.50
N HIS A 84 3.17 8.15 -9.28
CA HIS A 84 2.99 7.18 -10.35
C HIS A 84 1.52 6.82 -10.60
N HIS A 85 0.61 7.27 -9.72
CA HIS A 85 -0.83 7.07 -9.92
C HIS A 85 -1.34 7.90 -11.10
N PHE A 86 -2.40 7.40 -11.73
CA PHE A 86 -2.96 7.97 -12.97
C PHE A 86 -3.37 9.43 -12.85
N GLU A 87 -3.70 9.94 -11.65
CA GLU A 87 -4.10 11.34 -11.47
C GLU A 87 -2.96 12.34 -11.66
N TYR A 88 -1.72 11.86 -11.84
CA TYR A 88 -0.54 12.69 -12.14
C TYR A 88 -0.09 12.59 -13.60
N TRP A 89 -0.87 11.90 -14.45
CA TRP A 89 -0.67 11.78 -15.89
C TRP A 89 -1.76 12.56 -16.62
#